data_AF-A0A497QKP4-F1
#
_entry.id   AF-A0A497QKP4-F1
#
_cell.length_a   1.000
_cell.length_b   1.000
_cell.length_c   1.000
_cell.angle_alpha   90.00
_cell.angle_beta   90.00
_cell.angle_gamma   90.00
#
_symmetry.space_group_name_H-M   'P 1'
#
loop_
_entity.id
_entity.type
_entity.pdbx_description
1 polymer ?
#
loop_
_entity_poly.entity_id
_entity_poly.type
_entity_poly.pdbx_seq_one_letter_code
_entity_poly.pdbx_strand_id
1 'polypeptide(L)'
;MGKSAEDQAIEFFIKRAQLASETADHHVRDGEFDKGAKLYRQAYGFFLKAQKNHPDDQELAILLQEVKKKYQDSIQKSQASTN
;
A
#
# COMPACT_ATOMS: atom_id res chain seq x y z
N MET A 1 3.98 -29.81 -7.14
CA MET A 1 4.97 -29.23 -6.20
C MET A 1 4.32 -28.01 -5.57
N GLY A 2 4.35 -27.88 -4.24
CA GLY A 2 3.77 -26.72 -3.54
C GLY A 2 4.63 -25.46 -3.73
N LYS A 3 4.01 -24.28 -3.58
CA LYS A 3 4.72 -22.99 -3.56
C LYS A 3 5.81 -23.01 -2.49
N SER A 4 6.96 -22.39 -2.77
CA SER A 4 8.02 -22.26 -1.77
C SER A 4 7.56 -21.37 -0.60
N ALA A 5 8.21 -21.47 0.56
CA ALA A 5 7.92 -20.60 1.69
C ALA A 5 8.13 -19.11 1.35
N GLU A 6 9.08 -18.83 0.45
CA GLU A 6 9.35 -17.49 -0.08
C GLU A 6 8.17 -16.98 -0.91
N ASP A 7 7.69 -17.78 -1.87
CA ASP A 7 6.52 -17.42 -2.70
C ASP A 7 5.27 -17.16 -1.83
N GLN A 8 5.09 -17.95 -0.77
CA GLN A 8 3.99 -17.77 0.18
C GLN A 8 4.12 -16.48 0.99
N ALA A 9 5.33 -16.14 1.42
CA ALA A 9 5.59 -14.89 2.15
C ALA A 9 5.35 -13.67 1.27
N ILE A 10 5.74 -13.73 0.00
CA ILE A 10 5.52 -12.67 -0.99
C ILE A 10 4.02 -12.51 -1.24
N GLU A 11 3.29 -13.59 -1.49
CA GLU A 11 1.83 -13.56 -1.65
C GLU A 11 1.14 -12.97 -0.41
N PHE A 12 1.62 -13.31 0.79
CA PHE A 12 1.12 -12.72 2.04
C PHE A 12 1.35 -11.20 2.10
N PHE A 13 2.54 -10.72 1.72
CA PHE A 13 2.82 -9.28 1.69
C PHE A 13 1.91 -8.56 0.69
N ILE A 14 1.72 -9.12 -0.51
CA ILE A 14 0.84 -8.54 -1.54
C ILE A 14 -0.59 -8.43 -1.02
N LYS A 15 -1.16 -9.52 -0.47
CA LYS A 15 -2.52 -9.51 0.08
C LYS A 15 -2.69 -8.53 1.24
N ARG A 16 -1.70 -8.46 2.14
CA ARG A 16 -1.70 -7.48 3.24
C ARG A 16 -1.63 -6.04 2.73
N ALA A 17 -0.85 -5.79 1.69
CA ALA A 17 -0.74 -4.48 1.08
C ALA A 17 -2.06 -4.04 0.44
N GLN A 18 -2.70 -4.93 -0.32
CA GLN A 18 -4.00 -4.70 -0.95
C GLN A 18 -5.07 -4.39 0.09
N LEU A 19 -5.21 -5.24 1.11
CA LEU A 19 -6.19 -5.02 2.19
C LEU A 19 -5.97 -3.67 2.90
N ALA A 20 -4.72 -3.32 3.22
CA ALA A 20 -4.41 -2.04 3.84
C ALA A 20 -4.73 -0.86 2.91
N SER A 21 -4.44 -0.97 1.61
CA SER A 21 -4.76 0.07 0.63
C SER A 21 -6.26 0.23 0.41
N GLU A 22 -7.03 -0.86 0.38
CA GLU A 22 -8.48 -0.82 0.25
C GLU A 22 -9.12 -0.18 1.49
N THR A 23 -8.66 -0.57 2.69
CA THR A 23 -9.10 0.03 3.94
C THR A 23 -8.76 1.53 3.99
N ALA A 24 -7.58 1.92 3.49
CA ALA A 24 -7.20 3.31 3.35
C ALA A 24 -8.13 4.08 2.39
N ASP A 25 -8.47 3.48 1.24
CA ASP A 25 -9.41 4.08 0.28
C ASP A 25 -10.77 4.36 0.93
N HIS A 26 -11.27 3.45 1.79
CA HIS A 26 -12.50 3.69 2.56
C HIS A 26 -12.39 4.90 3.49
N HIS A 27 -11.35 4.97 4.31
CA HIS A 27 -11.12 6.13 5.19
C HIS A 27 -11.01 7.45 4.41
N VAL A 28 -10.33 7.45 3.26
CA VAL A 28 -10.20 8.65 2.42
C VAL A 28 -11.55 9.09 1.84
N ARG A 29 -12.42 8.16 1.45
CA ARG A 29 -13.78 8.48 0.97
C ARG A 29 -14.63 9.11 2.08
N ASP A 30 -14.43 8.69 3.32
CA ASP A 30 -15.11 9.23 4.49
C ASP A 30 -14.47 10.54 5.00
N GLY A 31 -13.45 11.06 4.32
CA GLY A 31 -12.73 12.29 4.71
C GLY A 31 -11.72 12.09 5.85
N GLU A 32 -11.51 10.85 6.30
CA GLU A 32 -10.58 10.48 7.38
C GLU A 32 -9.14 10.36 6.85
N PHE A 33 -8.61 11.45 6.27
CA PHE A 33 -7.35 11.45 5.51
C PHE A 33 -6.12 11.00 6.33
N ASP A 34 -6.05 11.31 7.63
CA ASP A 34 -4.96 10.83 8.50
C ASP A 34 -4.94 9.32 8.66
N LYS A 35 -6.12 8.71 8.85
CA LYS A 35 -6.27 7.26 8.95
C LYS A 35 -5.92 6.61 7.61
N GLY A 36 -6.39 7.19 6.51
CA GLY A 36 -6.04 6.77 5.15
C GLY A 36 -4.53 6.81 4.91
N ALA A 37 -3.86 7.92 5.22
CA ALA A 37 -2.42 8.07 5.05
C ALA A 37 -1.62 7.04 5.87
N LYS A 38 -2.03 6.78 7.12
CA LYS A 38 -1.38 5.75 7.97
C LYS A 38 -1.46 4.36 7.31
N LEU A 39 -2.61 4.00 6.74
CA LEU A 39 -2.82 2.71 6.11
C LEU A 39 -2.11 2.60 4.74
N TYR A 40 -2.12 3.64 3.91
CA TYR A 40 -1.32 3.64 2.68
C TYR A 40 0.17 3.49 2.96
N ARG A 41 0.69 4.10 4.03
CA ARG A 41 2.08 3.90 4.46
C ARG A 41 2.37 2.43 4.81
N GLN A 42 1.42 1.74 5.46
CA GLN A 42 1.55 0.31 5.75
C GLN A 42 1.52 -0.51 4.46
N ALA A 43 0.57 -0.23 3.55
CA ALA A 43 0.49 -0.87 2.25
C ALA A 43 1.77 -0.72 1.43
N TYR A 44 2.33 0.50 1.38
CA TYR A 44 3.63 0.79 0.76
C TYR A 44 4.74 -0.09 1.34
N GLY A 45 4.82 -0.21 2.67
CA GLY A 45 5.82 -1.05 3.33
C GLY A 45 5.71 -2.54 2.97
N PHE A 46 4.50 -3.05 2.75
CA PHE A 46 4.29 -4.43 2.33
C PHE A 46 4.62 -4.65 0.85
N PHE A 47 4.18 -3.76 -0.06
CA PHE A 47 4.56 -3.84 -1.47
C PHE A 47 6.07 -3.72 -1.66
N LEU A 48 6.76 -2.88 -0.89
CA LEU A 48 8.22 -2.76 -0.94
C LEU A 48 8.92 -4.06 -0.54
N LYS A 49 8.39 -4.78 0.47
CA LYS A 49 8.91 -6.10 0.85
C LYS A 49 8.67 -7.15 -0.23
N ALA A 50 7.52 -7.12 -0.91
CA ALA A 50 7.25 -8.00 -2.04
C ALA A 50 8.21 -7.71 -3.21
N GLN A 51 8.32 -6.45 -3.63
CA GLN A 51 9.17 -6.02 -4.74
C GLN A 51 10.66 -6.31 -4.50
N LYS A 52 11.15 -6.25 -3.25
CA LYS A 52 12.54 -6.60 -2.95
C LYS A 52 12.92 -8.02 -3.39
N ASN A 53 11.96 -8.96 -3.37
CA ASN A 53 12.19 -10.35 -3.79
C ASN A 53 11.87 -10.56 -5.29
N HIS A 54 11.09 -9.66 -5.90
CA HIS A 54 10.80 -9.65 -7.34
C HIS A 54 11.02 -8.24 -7.92
N PRO A 55 12.28 -7.80 -8.09
CA PRO A 55 12.58 -6.43 -8.52
C PRO A 55 12.11 -6.13 -9.95
N ASP A 56 12.00 -7.17 -10.78
CA ASP A 56 11.59 -7.06 -12.19
C ASP A 56 10.07 -7.19 -12.38
N ASP A 57 9.31 -7.38 -11.29
CA ASP A 57 7.86 -7.44 -11.34
C ASP A 57 7.27 -6.03 -11.57
N GLN A 58 6.87 -5.79 -12.81
CA GLN A 58 6.31 -4.52 -13.26
C GLN A 58 4.96 -4.22 -12.59
N GLU A 59 4.13 -5.23 -12.31
CA GLU A 59 2.85 -5.03 -11.64
C GLU A 59 3.07 -4.56 -10.21
N LEU A 60 3.99 -5.18 -9.48
CA LEU A 60 4.39 -4.73 -8.14
C LEU A 60 4.97 -3.31 -8.15
N ALA A 61 5.78 -2.98 -9.17
CA ALA A 61 6.31 -1.63 -9.32
C ALA A 61 5.21 -0.59 -9.52
N ILE A 62 4.20 -0.90 -10.33
CA ILE A 62 3.02 -0.02 -10.55
C ILE A 62 2.25 0.15 -9.25
N LEU A 63 1.88 -0.94 -8.57
CA LEU A 63 1.14 -0.90 -7.31
C LEU A 63 1.87 -0.08 -6.23
N LEU A 64 3.19 -0.21 -6.15
CA LEU A 64 4.02 0.56 -5.22
C LEU A 64 3.98 2.06 -5.52
N GLN A 65 4.03 2.46 -6.79
CA GLN A 65 3.93 3.88 -7.17
C GLN A 65 2.52 4.43 -6.94
N GLU A 66 1.48 3.66 -7.24
CA GLU A 66 0.10 4.06 -7.00
C GLU A 66 -0.16 4.31 -5.51
N VAL A 67 0.25 3.38 -4.64
CA VAL A 67 0.03 3.52 -3.20
C VAL A 67 0.88 4.67 -2.62
N LYS A 68 2.07 4.92 -3.18
CA LYS A 68 2.91 6.07 -2.81
C LYS A 68 2.21 7.38 -3.15
N LYS A 69 1.63 7.49 -4.35
CA LYS A 69 0.85 8.66 -4.76
C LYS A 69 -0.35 8.87 -3.84
N LYS A 70 -1.15 7.83 -3.60
CA LYS A 70 -2.30 7.88 -2.67
C LYS A 70 -1.90 8.32 -1.25
N TYR A 71 -0.76 7.84 -0.76
CA TYR A 71 -0.20 8.28 0.52
C TYR A 71 0.10 9.78 0.53
N GLN A 72 0.82 10.27 -0.48
CA GLN A 72 1.18 11.69 -0.62
C GLN A 72 -0.07 12.57 -0.72
N ASP A 73 -1.03 12.18 -1.55
CA ASP A 73 -2.31 12.90 -1.72
C ASP A 73 -3.08 12.97 -0.39
N SER A 74 -3.10 11.88 0.39
CA SER A 74 -3.78 11.84 1.69
C SER A 74 -3.12 12.74 2.74
N ILE A 75 -1.78 12.78 2.77
CA ILE A 75 -1.05 13.70 3.64
C ILE A 75 -1.36 15.16 3.27
N GLN A 76 -1.37 15.49 1.98
CA GLN A 76 -1.68 16.84 1.52
C GLN A 76 -3.12 17.25 1.90
N LYS A 77 -4.09 16.35 1.73
CA LYS A 77 -5.48 16.61 2.11
C LYS A 77 -5.66 16.78 3.62
N SER A 78 -5.02 15.93 4.42
CA SER A 78 -5.03 16.06 5.88
C SER A 78 -4.52 17.44 6.32
N GLN A 79 -3.37 17.87 5.79
CA GLN A 79 -2.79 19.17 6.09
C GLN A 79 -3.72 20.33 5.66
N ALA A 80 -4.37 20.21 4.51
CA ALA A 80 -5.33 21.21 4.04
C ALA A 80 -6.61 21.29 4.88
N SER A 81 -7.02 20.18 5.52
CA SER A 81 -8.19 20.14 6.42
C SER A 81 -7.92 20.67 7.82
N THR A 82 -6.66 21.00 8.15
CA THR A 82 -6.26 21.47 9.49
C THR A 82 -5.99 22.99 9.55
N ASN A 83 -6.14 23.71 8.42
CA ASN A 83 -6.06 25.17 8.31
C ASN A 83 -7.46 25.79 8.16
#